data_AF-A0AAT9GT12-F1
#
_entry.id   AF-A0AAT9GT12-F1
#
_cell.length_a   1.000
_cell.length_b   1.000
_cell.length_c   1.000
_cell.angle_alpha   90.00
_cell.angle_beta   90.00
_cell.angle_gamma   90.00
#
_symmetry.space_group_name_H-M   'P 1'
#
loop_
_entity.id
_entity.type
_entity.pdbx_description
1 polymer ?
#
loop_
_entity_poly.entity_id
_entity_poly.type
_entity_poly.pdbx_seq_one_letter_code
_entity_poly.pdbx_strand_id
1 'polypeptide(L)'
;MRTILWLQGGACGGNTLSFLNAENPDVLEFFEMYNAKLLWHPSLSLETGDKVREILQQIIKEKIQLDVFIFEGTVVLGPNGTGKFNIFAGKPMKDWVYEISKVANYVVAVGDCASFGGVPASEPNPTESTGL
;
A
#
# COMPACT_ATOMS: atom_id res chain seq x y z
N MET A 1 -8.73 17.19 7.42
CA MET A 1 -7.81 16.11 7.83
C MET A 1 -7.46 15.33 6.58
N ARG A 2 -6.17 15.15 6.28
CA ARG A 2 -5.72 14.43 5.09
C ARG A 2 -5.69 12.94 5.39
N THR A 3 -6.26 12.12 4.53
CA THR A 3 -6.41 10.68 4.73
C THR A 3 -5.32 9.92 3.98
N ILE A 4 -4.73 8.94 4.67
CA ILE A 4 -3.63 8.14 4.14
C ILE A 4 -4.03 6.68 4.22
N LEU A 5 -3.94 5.96 3.11
CA LEU A 5 -3.99 4.50 3.08
C LEU A 5 -2.62 3.98 2.69
N TRP A 6 -2.11 2.99 3.42
CA TRP A 6 -0.83 2.36 3.11
C TRP A 6 -1.02 0.85 2.95
N LEU A 7 -0.77 0.32 1.75
CA LEU A 7 -0.82 -1.11 1.47
C LEU A 7 0.57 -1.68 1.15
N GLN A 8 0.73 -2.97 1.42
CA GLN A 8 1.97 -3.71 1.17
C GLN A 8 1.75 -4.88 0.20
N GLY A 9 2.46 -4.86 -0.92
CA GLY A 9 2.46 -5.94 -1.92
C GLY A 9 3.57 -6.97 -1.67
N GLY A 10 4.40 -7.23 -2.68
CA GLY A 10 5.65 -7.98 -2.52
C GLY A 10 6.68 -7.16 -1.75
N ALA A 11 6.51 -7.05 -0.44
CA ALA A 11 7.25 -6.16 0.46
C ALA A 11 8.01 -6.93 1.55
N CYS A 12 9.11 -6.34 2.03
CA CYS A 12 9.88 -6.83 3.17
C CYS A 12 9.60 -6.08 4.49
N GLY A 13 8.76 -5.03 4.46
CA GLY A 13 8.47 -4.15 5.60
C GLY A 13 9.56 -3.13 5.93
N GLY A 14 10.64 -3.07 5.14
CA GLY A 14 11.76 -2.17 5.37
C GLY A 14 11.40 -0.68 5.26
N ASN A 15 10.47 -0.32 4.38
CA ASN A 15 10.07 1.09 4.24
C ASN A 15 9.16 1.52 5.40
N THR A 16 8.29 0.62 5.88
CA THR A 16 7.58 0.83 7.15
C THR A 16 8.56 1.05 8.30
N LEU A 17 9.57 0.19 8.45
CA LEU A 17 10.57 0.34 9.52
C LEU A 17 11.37 1.63 9.38
N SER A 18 11.75 2.00 8.15
CA SER A 18 12.42 3.28 7.87
C SER A 18 11.55 4.47 8.25
N PHE A 19 10.25 4.42 7.97
CA PHE A 19 9.29 5.46 8.36
C PHE A 19 9.19 5.59 9.88
N LEU A 20 9.14 4.46 10.60
CA LEU A 20 9.12 4.43 12.07
C LEU A 20 10.39 4.96 12.74
N ASN A 21 11.52 5.00 12.01
CA ASN A 21 12.78 5.56 12.48
C ASN A 21 12.94 7.06 12.16
N ALA A 22 11.92 7.73 11.62
CA ALA A 22 11.97 9.17 11.41
C ALA A 22 12.06 9.92 12.75
N GLU A 23 12.90 10.95 12.83
CA GLU A 23 13.12 11.74 14.05
C GLU A 23 12.75 13.23 13.90
N ASN A 24 12.68 13.77 12.69
CA ASN A 24 12.48 15.21 12.46
C ASN A 24 11.65 15.49 11.19
N PRO A 25 10.31 15.48 11.26
CA PRO A 25 9.49 15.09 12.43
C PRO A 25 9.51 13.58 12.67
N ASP A 26 9.20 13.16 13.89
CA ASP A 26 8.86 11.76 14.13
C ASP A 26 7.49 11.38 13.52
N VAL A 27 7.12 10.10 13.57
CA VAL A 27 5.87 9.62 12.95
C VAL A 27 4.62 10.27 13.57
N LEU A 28 4.57 10.46 14.88
CA LEU A 28 3.41 11.03 15.55
C LEU A 28 3.32 12.52 15.26
N GLU A 29 4.44 13.23 15.36
CA GLU A 29 4.56 14.64 15.00
C GLU A 29 4.20 14.87 13.53
N PHE A 30 4.58 13.96 12.63
CA PHE A 30 4.19 14.02 11.21
C PHE A 30 2.67 14.00 11.06
N PHE A 31 1.98 13.05 11.71
CA PHE A 31 0.52 12.98 11.62
C PHE A 31 -0.17 14.23 12.19
N GLU A 32 0.33 14.77 13.31
CA GLU A 32 -0.18 16.00 13.90
C GLU A 32 0.07 17.23 13.01
N MET A 33 1.31 17.42 12.57
CA MET A 33 1.76 18.57 11.76
C MET A 33 0.97 18.69 10.46
N TYR A 34 0.72 17.57 9.79
CA TYR A 34 -0.01 17.57 8.52
C TYR A 34 -1.52 17.39 8.68
N ASN A 35 -2.02 17.31 9.92
CA ASN A 35 -3.40 16.95 10.25
C ASN A 35 -3.84 15.73 9.43
N ALA A 36 -3.02 14.68 9.47
CA ALA A 36 -3.15 13.47 8.69
C ALA A 36 -3.74 12.33 9.52
N LYS A 37 -4.50 11.46 8.88
CA LYS A 37 -5.11 10.28 9.47
C LYS A 37 -4.76 9.06 8.64
N LEU A 38 -4.10 8.10 9.29
CA LEU A 38 -3.91 6.78 8.73
C LEU A 38 -5.24 6.02 8.77
N LEU A 39 -5.81 5.75 7.60
CA LEU A 39 -7.02 4.94 7.45
C LEU A 39 -6.74 3.48 7.75
N TRP A 40 -5.62 2.95 7.23
CA TRP A 40 -5.16 1.61 7.53
C TRP A 40 -3.69 1.40 7.13
N HIS A 41 -2.97 0.58 7.89
CA HIS A 41 -1.65 0.03 7.58
C HIS A 41 -1.51 -1.37 8.20
N PRO A 42 -0.94 -2.36 7.48
CA PRO A 42 -0.91 -3.76 7.93
C PRO A 42 -0.26 -3.98 9.31
N SER A 43 0.81 -3.26 9.62
CA SER A 43 1.53 -3.40 10.88
C SER A 43 1.10 -2.44 12.00
N LEU A 44 0.27 -1.43 11.71
CA LEU A 44 -0.01 -0.32 12.65
C LEU A 44 -1.50 -0.22 13.02
N SER A 45 -2.40 -0.77 12.22
CA SER A 45 -3.84 -0.69 12.43
C SER A 45 -4.40 -1.89 13.16
N LEU A 46 -5.49 -1.68 13.91
CA LEU A 46 -6.15 -2.71 14.71
C LEU A 46 -7.17 -3.51 13.91
N GLU A 47 -7.69 -2.92 12.84
CA GLU A 47 -8.69 -3.52 11.97
C GLU A 47 -8.10 -4.70 11.19
N THR A 48 -8.78 -5.84 11.25
CA THR A 48 -8.39 -7.09 10.61
C THR A 48 -9.58 -7.72 9.87
N GLY A 49 -9.30 -8.65 8.95
CA GLY A 49 -10.31 -9.43 8.23
C GLY A 49 -11.33 -8.56 7.50
N ASP A 50 -12.62 -8.80 7.76
CA ASP A 50 -13.71 -8.10 7.08
C ASP A 50 -13.75 -6.59 7.34
N LYS A 51 -13.24 -6.12 8.49
CA LYS A 51 -13.15 -4.67 8.78
C LYS A 51 -12.22 -3.97 7.79
N VAL A 52 -11.10 -4.60 7.44
CA VAL A 52 -10.16 -4.06 6.43
C VAL A 52 -10.83 -4.03 5.07
N ARG A 53 -11.49 -5.14 4.70
CA ARG A 53 -12.24 -5.22 3.43
C ARG A 53 -13.30 -4.12 3.34
N GLU A 54 -14.00 -3.84 4.44
CA GLU A 54 -14.99 -2.76 4.50
C GLU A 54 -14.34 -1.38 4.28
N ILE A 55 -13.24 -1.06 4.96
CA ILE A 55 -12.51 0.21 4.77
C ILE A 55 -12.13 0.40 3.29
N LEU A 56 -11.51 -0.60 2.67
CA LEU A 56 -11.10 -0.54 1.27
C LEU A 56 -12.30 -0.35 0.33
N GLN A 57 -13.40 -1.04 0.60
CA GLN A 57 -14.63 -0.90 -0.17
C GLN A 57 -15.30 0.46 0.00
N GLN A 58 -15.25 1.06 1.20
CA GLN A 58 -15.77 2.40 1.44
C GLN A 58 -14.94 3.46 0.72
N ILE A 59 -13.61 3.29 0.64
CA ILE A 59 -12.70 4.14 -0.14
C ILE A 59 -13.05 4.09 -1.64
N ILE A 60 -13.15 2.88 -2.21
CA ILE A 60 -13.43 2.71 -3.65
C ILE A 60 -14.82 3.23 -4.03
N LYS A 61 -15.78 3.19 -3.10
CA LYS A 61 -17.12 3.77 -3.27
C LYS A 61 -17.16 5.27 -2.97
N GLU A 62 -16.00 5.91 -2.75
CA GLU A 62 -15.84 7.33 -2.44
C GLU A 62 -16.66 7.78 -1.22
N LYS A 63 -17.00 6.86 -0.31
CA LYS A 63 -17.64 7.16 0.99
C LYS A 63 -16.64 7.67 2.01
N ILE A 64 -15.39 7.21 1.88
CA ILE A 64 -14.22 7.75 2.57
C ILE A 64 -13.36 8.40 1.49
N GLN A 65 -13.17 9.72 1.58
CA GLN A 65 -12.18 10.41 0.76
C GLN A 65 -10.80 9.81 1.03
N LEU A 66 -10.01 9.59 -0.02
CA LEU A 66 -8.61 9.19 0.08
C LEU A 66 -7.70 10.25 -0.55
N ASP A 67 -6.86 10.87 0.27
CA ASP A 67 -5.93 11.91 -0.19
C ASP A 67 -4.62 11.31 -0.70
N VAL A 68 -4.03 10.38 0.05
CA VAL A 68 -2.75 9.76 -0.32
C VAL A 68 -2.84 8.25 -0.22
N PHE A 69 -2.66 7.57 -1.34
CA PHE A 69 -2.43 6.13 -1.39
C PHE A 69 -0.93 5.85 -1.45
N ILE A 70 -0.39 5.22 -0.41
CA ILE A 70 0.99 4.77 -0.34
C ILE A 70 1.02 3.27 -0.63
N PHE A 71 1.88 2.87 -1.56
CA PHE A 71 2.13 1.46 -1.85
C PHE A 71 3.58 1.10 -1.58
N GLU A 72 3.79 0.14 -0.71
CA GLU A 72 5.10 -0.43 -0.37
C GLU A 72 5.24 -1.82 -0.97
N GLY A 73 6.39 -2.09 -1.59
CA GLY A 73 6.68 -3.37 -2.23
C GLY A 73 6.24 -3.43 -3.70
N THR A 74 6.52 -4.57 -4.34
CA THR A 74 6.21 -4.76 -5.77
C THR A 74 4.74 -5.05 -6.02
N VAL A 75 4.26 -4.69 -7.21
CA VAL A 75 3.00 -5.21 -7.74
C VAL A 75 3.28 -6.59 -8.31
N VAL A 76 2.72 -7.62 -7.67
CA VAL A 76 2.90 -9.03 -8.07
C VAL A 76 1.87 -9.40 -9.14
N LEU A 77 2.33 -9.74 -10.35
CA LEU A 77 1.44 -10.14 -11.45
C LEU A 77 1.29 -11.66 -11.57
N GLY A 78 2.18 -12.45 -10.98
CA GLY A 78 2.17 -13.90 -11.15
C GLY A 78 1.09 -14.63 -10.34
N PRO A 79 0.79 -15.90 -10.70
CA PRO A 79 1.27 -16.59 -11.89
C PRO A 79 0.46 -16.17 -13.13
N ASN A 80 1.11 -16.12 -14.29
CA ASN A 80 0.51 -15.89 -15.60
C ASN A 80 -0.36 -14.61 -15.65
N GLY A 81 0.10 -13.51 -15.05
CA GLY A 81 -0.63 -12.24 -14.99
C GLY A 81 -1.85 -12.23 -14.06
N THR A 82 -2.14 -13.31 -13.34
CA THR A 82 -3.34 -13.41 -12.48
C THR A 82 -3.21 -12.66 -11.15
N GLY A 83 -1.99 -12.37 -10.69
CA GLY A 83 -1.68 -11.76 -9.39
C GLY A 83 -1.98 -12.65 -8.19
N LYS A 84 -2.29 -13.95 -8.40
CA LYS A 84 -2.67 -14.87 -7.32
C LYS A 84 -1.53 -15.24 -6.38
N PHE A 85 -0.27 -14.93 -6.71
CA PHE A 85 0.83 -15.01 -5.75
C PHE A 85 0.75 -13.97 -4.64
N ASN A 86 -0.11 -12.95 -4.77
CA ASN A 86 -0.37 -11.98 -3.72
C ASN A 86 -1.87 -11.68 -3.60
N ILE A 87 -2.60 -12.58 -2.92
CA ILE A 87 -4.01 -12.38 -2.57
C ILE A 87 -4.11 -11.59 -1.26
N PHE A 88 -4.91 -10.53 -1.28
CA PHE A 88 -5.21 -9.70 -0.12
C PHE A 88 -6.71 -9.42 -0.03
N ALA A 89 -7.28 -9.54 1.16
CA ALA A 89 -8.70 -9.27 1.42
C ALA A 89 -9.69 -9.94 0.42
N GLY A 90 -9.34 -11.09 -0.14
CA GLY A 90 -10.19 -11.89 -1.03
C GLY A 90 -9.97 -11.71 -2.54
N LYS A 91 -9.03 -10.87 -2.98
CA LYS A 91 -8.66 -10.75 -4.41
C LYS A 91 -7.17 -10.39 -4.60
N PRO A 92 -6.62 -10.50 -5.81
CA PRO A 92 -5.24 -10.08 -6.08
C PRO A 92 -4.96 -8.63 -5.64
N MET A 93 -3.81 -8.40 -4.99
CA MET A 93 -3.42 -7.06 -4.53
C MET A 93 -3.34 -6.06 -5.69
N LYS A 94 -2.86 -6.49 -6.86
CA LYS A 94 -2.82 -5.65 -8.07
C LYS A 94 -4.20 -5.05 -8.42
N ASP A 95 -5.29 -5.75 -8.12
CA ASP A 95 -6.65 -5.28 -8.41
C ASP A 95 -7.09 -4.22 -7.38
N TRP A 96 -6.70 -4.37 -6.11
CA TRP A 96 -6.88 -3.31 -5.11
C TRP A 96 -6.08 -2.07 -5.46
N VAL A 97 -4.81 -2.23 -5.81
CA VAL A 97 -3.93 -1.13 -6.24
C VAL A 97 -4.56 -0.38 -7.40
N TYR A 98 -5.01 -1.10 -8.44
CA TYR A 98 -5.66 -0.50 -9.59
C TYR A 98 -6.91 0.31 -9.19
N GLU A 99 -7.85 -0.28 -8.46
CA GLU A 99 -9.11 0.39 -8.10
C GLU A 99 -8.90 1.59 -7.17
N ILE A 100 -8.02 1.45 -6.17
CA ILE A 100 -7.72 2.51 -5.19
C ILE A 100 -6.98 3.67 -5.86
N SER A 101 -6.05 3.38 -6.78
CA SER A 101 -5.33 4.41 -7.53
C SER A 101 -6.24 5.32 -8.36
N LYS A 102 -7.45 4.86 -8.72
CA LYS A 102 -8.43 5.65 -9.48
C LYS A 102 -9.17 6.68 -8.64
N VAL A 103 -9.22 6.50 -7.33
CA VAL A 103 -9.99 7.37 -6.41
C VAL A 103 -9.10 8.15 -5.45
N ALA A 104 -7.81 7.84 -5.36
CA ALA A 104 -6.84 8.60 -4.56
C ALA A 104 -6.42 9.90 -5.27
N ASN A 105 -6.29 10.99 -4.52
CA ASN A 105 -5.77 12.25 -5.09
C ASN A 105 -4.28 12.13 -5.48
N TYR A 106 -3.50 11.42 -4.67
CA TYR A 106 -2.08 11.16 -4.91
C TYR A 106 -1.75 9.69 -4.66
N VAL A 107 -0.85 9.16 -5.48
CA VAL A 107 -0.30 7.81 -5.34
C VAL A 107 1.21 7.90 -5.15
N VAL A 108 1.72 7.25 -4.11
CA VAL A 108 3.13 7.25 -3.74
C VAL A 108 3.66 5.82 -3.75
N ALA A 109 4.57 5.54 -4.69
CA ALA A 109 5.39 4.34 -4.65
C ALA A 109 6.54 4.56 -3.65
N VAL A 110 6.54 3.82 -2.53
CA VAL A 110 7.58 3.98 -1.50
C VAL A 110 8.63 2.87 -1.60
N GLY A 111 9.87 3.30 -1.80
CA GLY A 111 11.06 2.46 -1.93
C GLY A 111 11.23 1.82 -3.30
N ASP A 112 12.42 1.26 -3.54
CA ASP A 112 12.85 0.74 -4.84
C ASP A 112 11.93 -0.36 -5.40
N CYS A 113 11.40 -1.23 -4.52
CA CYS A 113 10.44 -2.26 -4.91
C CYS A 113 9.17 -1.67 -5.54
N ALA A 114 8.57 -0.65 -4.92
CA ALA A 114 7.37 -0.03 -5.47
C ALA A 114 7.68 0.85 -6.67
N SER A 115 8.83 1.53 -6.69
CA SER A 115 9.17 2.44 -7.79
C SER A 115 9.60 1.71 -9.07
N PHE A 116 10.35 0.61 -8.95
CA PHE A 116 11.05 -0.03 -10.07
C PHE A 116 11.00 -1.56 -10.06
N GLY A 117 10.39 -2.17 -9.05
CA GLY A 117 10.30 -3.62 -8.91
C GLY A 117 11.37 -4.23 -8.00
N GLY A 118 12.50 -3.57 -7.77
CA GLY A 118 13.55 -4.00 -6.84
C GLY A 118 13.96 -5.47 -6.95
N VAL A 119 14.37 -6.06 -5.81
CA VAL A 119 14.85 -7.46 -5.76
C VAL A 119 13.83 -8.47 -6.32
N PRO A 120 12.51 -8.40 -6.03
CA PRO A 120 11.56 -9.37 -6.57
C PRO A 120 11.42 -9.33 -8.11
N ALA A 121 11.68 -8.19 -8.75
CA ALA A 121 11.62 -8.05 -10.21
C ALA A 121 12.94 -8.40 -10.92
N SER A 122 14.03 -8.63 -10.18
CA SER A 122 15.30 -9.09 -10.75
C SER A 122 15.15 -10.45 -11.43
N GLU A 123 15.98 -10.72 -12.45
CA GLU A 123 16.01 -12.02 -13.13
C GLU A 123 16.18 -13.17 -12.11
N PRO A 124 15.37 -14.25 -12.18
CA PRO A 124 14.43 -14.62 -13.25
C PRO A 124 12.98 -14.10 -13.08
N ASN A 125 12.71 -13.21 -12.12
CA ASN A 125 11.40 -12.64 -11.80
C ASN A 125 10.27 -13.68 -11.74
N PRO A 126 10.38 -14.69 -10.84
CA PRO A 126 9.44 -15.82 -10.79
C PRO A 126 8.02 -15.41 -10.38
N THR A 127 7.86 -14.23 -9.77
CA THR A 127 6.57 -13.69 -9.32
C THR A 127 5.95 -12.73 -10.33
N GLU A 128 6.61 -12.49 -11.47
CA GLU A 128 6.20 -11.49 -12.46
C GLU A 128 5.97 -10.11 -11.80
N SER A 129 6.83 -9.77 -10.84
CA SER A 129 6.79 -8.53 -10.08
C SER A 129 7.21 -7.34 -10.95
N THR A 130 6.57 -6.20 -10.72
CA THR A 130 6.88 -4.91 -11.34
C THR A 130 6.76 -3.77 -10.32
N GLY A 131 7.28 -2.60 -10.67
CA GLY A 131 6.96 -1.35 -9.99
C GLY A 131 5.49 -0.95 -10.21
N LEU A 132 5.08 0.11 -9.52
CA LEU A 132 3.72 0.67 -9.52
C LEU A 132 3.35 1.35 -10.83
#